data_AF-A0A520YXK5-F1
#
_entry.id   AF-A0A520YXK5-F1
#
_cell.length_a   1.000
_cell.length_b   1.000
_cell.length_c   1.000
_cell.angle_alpha   90.00
_cell.angle_beta   90.00
_cell.angle_gamma   90.00
#
_symmetry.space_group_name_H-M   'P 1'
#
loop_
_entity.id
_entity.type
_entity.pdbx_description
1 polymer ?
#
loop_
_entity_poly.entity_id
_entity_poly.type
_entity_poly.pdbx_seq_one_letter_code
_entity_poly.pdbx_strand_id
1 'polypeptide(L)'
;MFNVLTNYRRHIFILGCLILIIGLFYSKAAMGIVIIVLGGNVILHPNGLKHIKQVIQNKSWWIYSVIFFIYLATLVYSNDLSRGWFLVQMKLPFLFLPIIFYATPKVSKRDLKNILLFFVVTTVVVSLVALMQFFQDHQGITERFKEGGSIQLPVRHPRFSLMVAIALMSCI
;
A
#
# COMPACT_ATOMS: atom_id res chain seq x y z
N MET A 1 -29.42 -13.64 7.47
CA MET A 1 -28.50 -12.91 8.36
C MET A 1 -27.04 -12.91 7.89
N PHE A 2 -26.48 -14.04 7.40
CA PHE A 2 -25.11 -14.12 6.87
C PHE A 2 -24.80 -13.20 5.67
N ASN A 3 -25.78 -12.94 4.79
CA ASN A 3 -25.58 -12.09 3.59
C ASN A 3 -25.44 -10.59 3.87
N VAL A 4 -25.94 -10.10 5.00
CA VAL A 4 -25.85 -8.66 5.35
C VAL A 4 -24.46 -8.35 5.91
N LEU A 5 -23.93 -9.24 6.74
CA LEU A 5 -22.56 -9.16 7.30
C LEU A 5 -21.47 -9.26 6.22
N THR A 6 -21.67 -10.07 5.19
CA THR A 6 -20.72 -10.18 4.06
C THR A 6 -20.73 -8.93 3.17
N ASN A 7 -21.91 -8.35 2.90
CA ASN A 7 -22.01 -7.09 2.15
C ASN A 7 -21.36 -5.91 2.91
N TYR A 8 -21.62 -5.77 4.21
CA TYR A 8 -21.02 -4.71 5.02
C TYR A 8 -19.48 -4.79 5.03
N ARG A 9 -18.91 -5.99 5.17
CA ARG A 9 -17.46 -6.22 5.08
C ARG A 9 -16.89 -5.87 3.72
N ARG A 10 -17.60 -6.17 2.63
CA ARG A 10 -17.18 -5.79 1.28
C ARG A 10 -17.07 -4.27 1.13
N HIS A 11 -18.05 -3.53 1.65
CA HIS A 11 -18.02 -2.07 1.60
C HIS A 11 -16.89 -1.48 2.45
N ILE A 12 -16.63 -2.00 3.66
CA ILE A 12 -15.48 -1.58 4.48
C ILE A 12 -14.16 -1.85 3.75
N PHE A 13 -14.02 -3.02 3.11
CA PHE A 13 -12.80 -3.34 2.37
C PHE A 13 -12.59 -2.42 1.18
N ILE A 14 -13.63 -2.17 0.37
CA ILE A 14 -13.56 -1.25 -0.78
C ILE A 14 -13.22 0.17 -0.31
N LEU A 15 -13.89 0.68 0.72
CA LEU A 15 -13.59 1.99 1.29
C LEU A 15 -12.14 2.05 1.82
N GLY A 16 -11.69 1.00 2.50
CA GLY A 16 -10.30 0.89 2.94
C GLY A 16 -9.31 0.92 1.78
N CYS A 17 -9.57 0.22 0.66
CA CYS A 17 -8.74 0.28 -0.53
C CYS A 17 -8.70 1.68 -1.15
N LEU A 18 -9.83 2.40 -1.20
CA LEU A 18 -9.88 3.77 -1.71
C LEU A 18 -9.06 4.73 -0.84
N ILE A 19 -9.20 4.63 0.49
CA ILE A 19 -8.44 5.44 1.44
C ILE A 19 -6.94 5.06 1.38
N LEU A 20 -6.61 3.79 1.16
CA LEU A 20 -5.23 3.33 0.97
C LEU A 20 -4.61 3.97 -0.26
N ILE A 21 -5.34 4.04 -1.38
CA ILE A 21 -4.88 4.69 -2.62
C ILE A 21 -4.59 6.18 -2.36
N ILE A 22 -5.47 6.89 -1.65
CA ILE A 22 -5.24 8.31 -1.31
C ILE A 22 -4.05 8.45 -0.36
N GLY A 23 -3.97 7.60 0.67
CA GLY A 23 -2.88 7.57 1.64
C GLY A 23 -1.52 7.30 0.99
N LEU A 24 -1.50 6.52 -0.09
CA LEU A 24 -0.29 6.22 -0.85
C LEU A 24 0.37 7.49 -1.44
N PHE A 25 -0.44 8.47 -1.86
CA PHE A 25 0.05 9.74 -2.43
C PHE A 25 0.30 10.84 -1.39
N TYR A 26 -0.35 10.81 -0.23
CA TYR A 26 -0.29 11.91 0.72
C TYR A 26 0.52 11.61 1.98
N SER A 27 0.42 10.39 2.54
CA SER A 27 1.03 10.11 3.85
C SER A 27 1.32 8.64 4.10
N LYS A 28 2.60 8.35 4.42
CA LYS A 28 3.04 7.02 4.88
C LYS A 28 2.28 6.57 6.14
N ALA A 29 1.94 7.50 7.03
CA ALA A 29 1.22 7.21 8.27
C ALA A 29 -0.23 6.81 7.99
N ALA A 30 -0.91 7.54 7.08
CA ALA A 30 -2.28 7.22 6.69
C ALA A 30 -2.38 5.81 6.09
N MET A 31 -1.43 5.44 5.23
CA MET A 31 -1.36 4.09 4.66
C MET A 31 -1.21 3.02 5.75
N GLY A 32 -0.33 3.24 6.74
CA GLY A 32 -0.14 2.32 7.85
C GLY A 32 -1.41 2.11 8.69
N ILE A 33 -2.11 3.21 9.02
CA ILE A 33 -3.36 3.16 9.79
C ILE A 33 -4.42 2.33 9.05
N VAL A 34 -4.58 2.52 7.74
CA VAL A 34 -5.56 1.78 6.93
C VAL A 34 -5.24 0.28 6.89
N ILE A 35 -3.96 -0.10 6.75
CA ILE A 35 -3.53 -1.50 6.78
C ILE A 35 -3.84 -2.14 8.15
N ILE A 36 -3.61 -1.41 9.25
CA ILE A 36 -3.93 -1.89 10.60
C ILE A 36 -5.45 -2.07 10.77
N VAL A 37 -6.25 -1.11 10.31
CA VAL A 37 -7.72 -1.19 10.39
C VAL A 37 -8.26 -2.38 9.57
N LEU A 38 -7.75 -2.57 8.35
CA LEU A 38 -8.14 -3.71 7.50
C LEU A 38 -7.67 -5.05 8.08
N GLY A 39 -6.45 -5.10 8.63
CA GLY A 39 -5.91 -6.27 9.32
C GLY A 39 -6.70 -6.63 10.58
N GLY A 40 -7.06 -5.63 11.40
CA GLY A 40 -7.88 -5.81 12.58
C GLY A 40 -9.26 -6.38 12.25
N ASN A 41 -9.90 -5.87 11.20
CA ASN A 41 -11.20 -6.37 10.73
C ASN A 41 -11.15 -7.84 10.25
N VAL A 42 -9.99 -8.30 9.79
CA VAL A 42 -9.76 -9.72 9.43
C VAL A 42 -9.59 -10.59 10.68
N ILE A 43 -8.82 -10.13 11.68
CA ILE A 43 -8.52 -10.90 12.89
C ILE A 43 -9.75 -11.04 13.80
N LEU A 44 -10.55 -9.99 13.94
CA LEU A 44 -11.76 -9.96 14.78
C LEU A 44 -12.90 -10.84 14.26
N HIS A 45 -12.78 -11.40 13.05
CA HIS A 45 -13.81 -12.26 12.48
C HIS A 45 -13.77 -13.67 13.11
N PRO A 46 -14.91 -14.29 13.46
CA PRO A 46 -14.96 -15.61 14.11
C PRO A 46 -14.33 -16.75 13.28
N ASN A 47 -14.25 -16.61 11.95
CA ASN A 47 -13.50 -17.52 11.07
C ASN A 47 -12.15 -16.96 10.58
N GLY A 48 -11.75 -15.76 11.02
CA GLY A 48 -10.50 -15.11 10.61
C GLY A 48 -9.26 -15.96 10.93
N LEU A 49 -9.23 -16.55 12.12
CA LEU A 49 -8.16 -17.49 12.54
C LEU A 49 -8.06 -18.72 11.63
N LYS A 50 -9.18 -19.23 11.09
CA LYS A 50 -9.17 -20.35 10.13
C LYS A 50 -8.55 -19.93 8.80
N HIS A 51 -8.88 -18.73 8.30
CA HIS A 51 -8.27 -18.19 7.08
C HIS A 51 -6.78 -17.91 7.27
N ILE A 52 -6.36 -17.37 8.41
CA ILE A 52 -4.93 -17.16 8.72
C ILE A 52 -4.16 -18.49 8.72
N LYS A 53 -4.72 -19.54 9.33
CA LYS A 53 -4.11 -20.89 9.28
C LYS A 53 -3.97 -21.41 7.85
N GLN A 54 -4.98 -21.22 7.00
CA GLN A 54 -4.93 -21.61 5.60
C GLN A 54 -3.88 -20.81 4.80
N VAL A 55 -3.69 -19.52 5.12
CA VAL A 55 -2.65 -18.68 4.51
C VAL A 55 -1.26 -19.17 4.86
N ILE A 56 -1.00 -19.47 6.13
CA ILE A 56 0.33 -19.93 6.60
C ILE A 56 0.67 -21.32 6.03
N GLN A 57 -0.34 -22.15 5.74
CA GLN A 57 -0.16 -23.42 5.04
C GLN A 57 0.12 -23.28 3.54
N ASN A 58 -0.13 -22.10 2.96
CA ASN A 58 0.10 -21.87 1.54
C ASN A 58 1.58 -21.57 1.26
N LYS A 59 2.19 -22.35 0.36
CA LYS A 59 3.59 -22.18 -0.06
C LYS A 59 3.86 -20.78 -0.63
N SER A 60 2.88 -20.17 -1.30
CA SER A 60 3.03 -18.82 -1.85
C SER A 60 3.25 -17.77 -0.77
N TRP A 61 2.65 -17.92 0.42
CA TRP A 61 2.83 -16.96 1.51
C TRP A 61 4.26 -16.96 2.06
N TRP A 62 4.88 -18.13 2.16
CA TRP A 62 6.26 -18.25 2.62
C TRP A 62 7.25 -17.51 1.73
N ILE A 63 7.06 -17.54 0.40
CA ILE A 63 7.94 -16.85 -0.55
C ILE A 63 7.97 -15.34 -0.26
N TYR A 64 6.80 -14.71 -0.04
CA TYR A 64 6.73 -13.29 0.27
C TYR A 64 7.21 -12.96 1.69
N SER A 65 7.04 -13.89 2.63
CA SER A 65 7.38 -13.71 4.04
C SER A 65 8.88 -13.90 4.32
N VAL A 66 9.61 -14.63 3.47
CA VAL A 66 11.07 -14.83 3.60
C VAL A 66 11.82 -13.50 3.70
N ILE A 67 11.41 -12.49 2.91
CA ILE A 67 12.02 -11.16 2.95
C ILE A 67 11.91 -10.57 4.37
N PHE A 68 10.75 -10.68 5.01
CA PHE A 68 10.55 -10.21 6.38
C PHE A 68 11.47 -10.94 7.37
N PHE A 69 11.56 -12.27 7.28
CA PHE A 69 12.40 -13.07 8.16
C PHE A 69 13.89 -12.80 8.00
N ILE A 70 14.37 -12.48 6.79
CA ILE A 70 15.76 -12.07 6.56
C ILE A 70 16.08 -10.77 7.33
N TYR A 71 15.18 -9.78 7.28
CA TYR A 71 15.37 -8.55 8.05
C TYR A 71 15.28 -8.78 9.56
N LEU A 72 14.42 -9.71 10.00
CA LEU A 72 14.35 -10.11 11.39
C LEU A 72 15.63 -10.80 11.87
N ALA A 73 16.23 -11.66 11.05
CA ALA A 73 17.53 -12.28 11.37
C ALA A 73 18.66 -11.25 11.40
N THR A 74 18.61 -10.25 10.51
CA THR A 74 19.58 -9.15 10.48
C THR A 74 19.49 -8.28 11.74
N LEU A 75 18.31 -8.15 12.34
CA LEU A 75 18.12 -7.42 13.61
C LEU A 75 18.93 -8.05 14.76
N VAL A 76 18.98 -9.39 14.82
CA VAL A 76 19.71 -10.12 15.86
C VAL A 76 21.22 -9.88 15.79
N TYR A 77 21.73 -9.61 14.58
CA TYR A 77 23.14 -9.32 14.34
C TYR A 77 23.47 -7.81 14.40
N SER A 78 22.47 -6.93 14.50
CA SER A 78 22.69 -5.49 14.41
C SER A 78 22.98 -4.87 15.79
N ASN A 79 24.07 -4.13 15.89
CA ASN A 79 24.42 -3.35 17.09
C ASN A 79 23.49 -2.15 17.33
N ASP A 80 22.75 -1.70 16.31
CA ASP A 80 21.81 -0.58 16.42
C ASP A 80 20.36 -1.08 16.30
N LEU A 81 19.84 -1.55 17.44
CA LEU A 81 18.48 -2.06 17.59
C LEU A 81 17.42 -1.05 17.17
N SER A 82 17.69 0.25 17.34
CA SER A 82 16.75 1.32 17.00
C SER A 82 16.50 1.40 15.49
N ARG A 83 17.57 1.39 14.70
CA ARG A 83 17.51 1.40 13.24
C ARG A 83 17.01 0.07 12.69
N GLY A 84 17.45 -1.04 13.29
CA GLY A 84 16.98 -2.36 12.92
C GLY A 84 15.46 -2.50 13.07
N TRP A 85 14.90 -2.03 14.18
CA TRP A 85 13.45 -2.11 14.42
C TRP A 85 12.64 -1.31 13.40
N PHE A 86 13.13 -0.12 13.04
CA PHE A 86 12.52 0.70 12.00
C PHE A 86 12.49 -0.01 10.64
N LEU A 87 13.56 -0.72 10.28
CA LEU A 87 13.62 -1.49 9.04
C LEU A 87 12.64 -2.67 9.05
N VAL A 88 12.52 -3.38 10.18
CA VAL A 88 11.55 -4.47 10.35
C VAL A 88 10.11 -3.96 10.23
N GLN A 89 9.79 -2.83 10.87
CA GLN A 89 8.48 -2.18 10.77
C GLN A 89 8.15 -1.75 9.34
N MET A 90 9.12 -1.27 8.57
CA MET A 90 8.94 -0.95 7.15
C MET A 90 8.63 -2.18 6.28
N LYS A 91 9.02 -3.37 6.72
CA LYS A 91 8.79 -4.64 6.00
C LYS A 91 7.58 -5.43 6.51
N LEU A 92 7.02 -5.05 7.66
CA LEU A 92 5.79 -5.62 8.22
C LEU A 92 4.63 -5.73 7.20
N PRO A 93 4.37 -4.71 6.34
CA PRO A 93 3.30 -4.79 5.36
C PRO A 93 3.44 -5.98 4.42
N PHE A 94 4.65 -6.44 4.08
CA PHE A 94 4.83 -7.61 3.21
C PHE A 94 4.34 -8.91 3.84
N LEU A 95 4.29 -8.98 5.18
CA LEU A 95 3.75 -10.12 5.92
C LEU A 95 2.22 -10.02 6.04
N PHE A 96 1.72 -8.83 6.39
CA PHE A 96 0.30 -8.61 6.68
C PHE A 96 -0.56 -8.46 5.43
N LEU A 97 -0.06 -7.82 4.38
CA LEU A 97 -0.78 -7.58 3.14
C LEU A 97 -1.31 -8.89 2.49
N PRO A 98 -0.52 -9.96 2.28
CA PRO A 98 -1.03 -11.19 1.70
C PRO A 98 -2.08 -11.88 2.59
N ILE A 99 -1.95 -11.76 3.93
CA ILE A 99 -2.95 -12.27 4.87
C ILE A 99 -4.28 -11.52 4.72
N ILE A 100 -4.21 -10.19 4.65
CA ILE A 100 -5.38 -9.33 4.47
C ILE A 100 -6.09 -9.69 3.17
N PHE A 101 -5.38 -9.76 2.04
CA PHE A 101 -5.99 -10.07 0.74
C PHE A 101 -6.62 -11.47 0.70
N TYR A 102 -5.99 -12.47 1.30
CA TYR A 102 -6.52 -13.84 1.28
C TYR A 102 -7.72 -14.04 2.23
N ALA A 103 -7.71 -13.37 3.39
CA ALA A 103 -8.80 -13.48 4.37
C ALA A 103 -9.98 -12.53 4.10
N THR A 104 -9.85 -11.64 3.11
CA THR A 104 -10.92 -10.77 2.65
C THR A 104 -11.92 -11.56 1.79
N PRO A 105 -13.23 -11.31 1.92
CA PRO A 105 -14.24 -11.91 1.04
C PRO A 105 -13.91 -11.65 -0.44
N LYS A 106 -14.23 -12.62 -1.31
CA LYS A 106 -13.97 -12.54 -2.76
C LYS A 106 -14.49 -11.22 -3.32
N VAL A 107 -13.56 -10.33 -3.68
CA VAL A 107 -13.85 -9.08 -4.37
C VAL A 107 -14.31 -9.42 -5.77
N SER A 108 -15.43 -8.86 -6.23
CA SER A 108 -15.91 -9.13 -7.58
C SER A 108 -14.93 -8.53 -8.60
N LYS A 109 -14.84 -9.13 -9.80
CA LYS A 109 -14.01 -8.58 -10.89
C LYS A 109 -14.39 -7.12 -11.20
N ARG A 110 -15.66 -6.75 -11.01
CA ARG A 110 -16.16 -5.38 -11.21
C ARG A 110 -15.65 -4.42 -10.13
N ASP A 111 -15.66 -4.83 -8.87
CA ASP A 111 -15.15 -4.00 -7.76
C ASP A 111 -13.64 -3.79 -7.88
N LEU A 112 -12.89 -4.84 -8.26
CA LEU A 112 -11.46 -4.73 -8.52
C LEU A 112 -11.18 -3.75 -9.67
N LYS A 113 -11.92 -3.84 -10.77
CA LYS A 113 -11.80 -2.91 -11.90
C LYS A 113 -12.08 -1.46 -11.47
N ASN A 114 -13.09 -1.25 -10.63
CA ASN A 114 -13.40 0.09 -10.12
C ASN A 114 -12.29 0.64 -9.21
N ILE A 115 -11.69 -0.20 -8.35
CA ILE A 115 -10.55 0.19 -7.52
C ILE A 115 -9.33 0.55 -8.37
N LEU A 116 -9.02 -0.26 -9.40
CA LEU A 116 -7.93 0.00 -10.33
C LEU A 116 -8.17 1.28 -11.15
N LEU A 117 -9.39 1.50 -11.64
CA LEU A 117 -9.77 2.73 -12.32
C LEU A 117 -9.57 3.94 -11.40
N PHE A 118 -10.01 3.85 -10.15
CA PHE A 118 -9.81 4.91 -9.17
C PHE A 118 -8.32 5.19 -8.90
N PHE A 119 -7.49 4.14 -8.84
CA PHE A 119 -6.03 4.27 -8.74
C PHE A 119 -5.45 5.02 -9.94
N VAL A 120 -5.84 4.67 -11.16
CA VAL A 120 -5.40 5.35 -12.39
C VAL A 120 -5.82 6.82 -12.37
N VAL A 121 -7.09 7.11 -12.11
CA VAL A 121 -7.62 8.49 -12.06
C VAL A 121 -6.87 9.33 -11.03
N THR A 122 -6.65 8.79 -9.83
CA THR A 122 -5.90 9.48 -8.76
C THR A 122 -4.47 9.78 -9.21
N THR A 123 -3.81 8.81 -9.86
CA THR A 123 -2.43 8.96 -10.37
C THR A 123 -2.34 10.04 -11.45
N VAL A 124 -3.34 10.11 -12.35
CA VAL A 124 -3.42 11.14 -13.39
C VAL A 124 -3.63 12.52 -12.76
N VAL A 125 -4.57 12.64 -11.81
CA VAL A 125 -4.83 13.91 -11.12
C VAL A 125 -3.58 14.42 -10.40
N VAL A 126 -2.88 13.55 -9.67
CA VAL A 126 -1.63 13.95 -8.97
C VAL A 126 -0.54 14.35 -9.98
N SER A 127 -0.43 13.65 -11.11
CA SER A 127 0.49 14.01 -12.19
C SER A 127 0.18 15.39 -12.78
N LEU A 128 -1.10 15.70 -13.00
CA LEU A 128 -1.52 17.01 -13.51
C LEU A 128 -1.25 18.13 -12.51
N VAL A 129 -1.47 17.90 -11.21
CA VAL A 129 -1.12 18.88 -10.16
C VAL A 129 0.38 19.15 -10.13
N ALA A 130 1.21 18.10 -10.22
CA ALA A 130 2.66 18.24 -10.31
C ALA A 130 3.10 19.02 -11.56
N LEU A 131 2.44 18.79 -12.70
CA LEU A 131 2.69 19.53 -13.93
C LEU A 131 2.30 21.02 -13.80
N MET A 132 1.17 21.32 -13.17
CA MET A 132 0.74 22.70 -12.92
C MET A 132 1.72 23.44 -11.99
N GLN A 133 2.21 22.78 -10.93
CA GLN A 133 3.24 23.33 -10.05
C GLN A 133 4.53 23.64 -10.80
N PHE A 134 4.92 22.79 -11.76
CA PHE A 134 6.07 23.02 -12.60
C PHE A 134 5.93 24.28 -13.48
N PHE A 135 4.76 24.50 -14.07
CA PHE A 135 4.51 25.70 -14.89
C PHE A 135 4.46 27.00 -14.08
N GLN A 136 4.02 26.95 -12.82
CA GLN A 136 3.92 28.13 -11.96
C GLN A 136 5.28 28.60 -11.42
N ASP A 137 6.21 27.69 -11.13
CA ASP A 137 7.53 28.01 -10.55
C ASP A 137 8.67 27.53 -11.46
N HIS A 138 8.59 27.91 -12.74
CA HIS A 138 9.56 27.47 -13.75
C HIS A 138 11.00 27.95 -13.44
N GLN A 139 11.15 29.13 -12.82
CA GLN A 139 12.47 29.70 -12.51
C GLN A 139 13.09 29.08 -11.24
N GLY A 140 12.34 28.95 -10.14
CA GLY A 140 12.83 28.37 -8.89
C GLY A 140 13.12 26.87 -8.97
N ILE A 141 12.34 26.14 -9.78
CA ILE A 141 12.58 24.70 -10.03
C ILE A 141 13.83 24.49 -10.89
N THR A 142 14.07 25.32 -11.90
CA THR A 142 15.25 25.19 -12.79
C THR A 142 16.55 25.48 -12.07
N GLU A 143 16.58 26.47 -11.17
CA GLU A 143 17.75 26.72 -10.30
C GLU A 143 17.99 25.56 -9.34
N ARG A 144 16.94 25.03 -8.71
CA ARG A 144 17.07 23.86 -7.84
C ARG A 144 17.55 22.62 -8.59
N PHE A 145 17.13 22.41 -9.83
CA PHE A 145 17.67 21.32 -10.65
C PHE A 145 19.16 21.49 -10.94
N LYS A 146 19.65 22.72 -11.16
CA LYS A 146 21.07 23.00 -11.35
C LYS A 146 21.90 22.74 -10.10
N GLU A 147 21.31 22.88 -8.92
CA GLU A 147 21.91 22.54 -7.62
C GLU A 147 21.81 21.04 -7.26
N GLY A 148 21.31 20.19 -8.17
CA GLY A 148 21.09 18.76 -7.92
C GLY A 148 19.81 18.45 -7.14
N GLY A 149 18.96 19.45 -6.93
CA GLY A 149 17.62 19.31 -6.38
C GLY A 149 16.64 18.66 -7.36
N SER A 150 15.46 18.32 -6.85
CA SER A 150 14.40 17.64 -7.59
C SER A 150 13.08 18.37 -7.39
N ILE A 151 12.12 18.22 -8.33
CA ILE A 151 10.81 18.87 -8.29
C ILE A 151 10.14 18.60 -6.93
N GLN A 152 9.47 19.57 -6.33
CA GLN A 152 8.72 19.26 -5.10
C GLN A 152 7.45 18.48 -5.44
N LEU A 153 7.57 17.14 -5.51
CA LEU A 153 6.42 16.26 -5.64
C LEU A 153 5.81 15.99 -4.24
N PRO A 154 4.48 15.82 -4.13
CA PRO A 154 3.83 15.40 -2.89
C PRO A 154 4.40 14.09 -2.31
N VAL A 155 4.93 13.22 -3.18
CA VAL A 155 5.60 11.96 -2.84
C VAL A 155 7.05 11.99 -3.32
N ARG A 156 7.97 11.38 -2.56
CA ARG A 156 9.37 11.18 -3.00
C ARG A 156 9.44 10.56 -4.41
N HIS A 157 10.24 11.20 -5.26
CA HIS A 157 10.45 10.90 -6.70
C HIS A 157 10.39 9.43 -7.12
N PRO A 158 11.08 8.48 -6.47
CA PRO A 158 11.13 7.11 -6.98
C PRO A 158 9.80 6.38 -6.84
N ARG A 159 9.04 6.70 -5.80
CA ARG A 159 7.77 6.03 -5.50
C ARG A 159 6.67 6.50 -6.44
N PHE A 160 6.70 7.78 -6.79
CA PHE A 160 5.75 8.35 -7.73
C PHE A 160 5.90 7.74 -9.12
N SER A 161 7.13 7.60 -9.63
CA SER A 161 7.40 6.93 -10.91
C SER A 161 6.89 5.49 -10.94
N LEU A 162 7.11 4.74 -9.84
CA LEU A 162 6.58 3.37 -9.72
C LEU A 162 5.04 3.33 -9.75
N MET A 163 4.36 4.27 -9.10
CA MET A 163 2.89 4.34 -9.11
C MET A 163 2.35 4.61 -10.52
N VAL A 164 2.99 5.50 -11.28
CA VAL A 164 2.65 5.77 -12.68
C VAL A 164 2.84 4.52 -13.55
N ALA A 165 3.96 3.81 -13.40
CA ALA A 165 4.20 2.56 -14.13
C ALA A 165 3.13 1.49 -13.84
N ILE A 166 2.76 1.32 -12.57
CA ILE A 166 1.69 0.38 -12.17
C ILE A 166 0.33 0.83 -12.73
N ALA A 167 0.04 2.13 -12.76
CA ALA A 167 -1.20 2.66 -13.30
C ALA A 167 -1.32 2.37 -14.81
N LEU A 168 -0.23 2.52 -15.57
CA LEU A 168 -0.17 2.17 -16.99
C LEU A 168 -0.40 0.68 -17.22
N MET A 169 0.28 -0.19 -16.45
CA MET A 169 0.07 -1.63 -16.54
C MET A 169 -1.36 -2.06 -16.19
N SER A 170 -2.02 -1.35 -15.27
CA SER A 170 -3.39 -1.65 -14.86
C SER A 170 -4.44 -1.29 -15.92
N CYS A 171 -4.05 -0.52 -16.95
CA CYS A 171 -4.92 -0.12 -18.04
C CYS A 171 -4.92 -1.12 -19.21
N ILE A 172 -3.89 -1.98 -19.30
CA ILE A 172 -3.71 -3.04 -20.30
C ILE A 172 -4.51 -4.29 -19.88
#